data_AF-A0A0E9MGE3-F1
#
_entry.id   AF-A0A0E9MGE3-F1
#
_cell.length_a   1.000
_cell.length_b   1.000
_cell.length_c   1.000
_cell.angle_alpha   90.00
_cell.angle_beta   90.00
_cell.angle_gamma   90.00
#
_symmetry.space_group_name_H-M   'P 1'
#
loop_
_entity.id
_entity.type
_entity.pdbx_description
1 polymer ?
#
loop_
_entity_poly.entity_id
_entity_poly.type
_entity_poly.pdbx_seq_one_letter_code
_entity_poly.pdbx_strand_id
1 'polypeptide(L)'
;MNNLKKLEKRILKSPGEPASQVFMELVKALEHKLDFNLATIYDLDYDDFQLTLDVLKDWRLDRYAKTRERLKALPDLQQKYRRPD
;
A
#
# COMPACT_ATOMS: atom_id res chain seq x y z
N MET A 1 -8.73 0.25 11.16
CA MET A 1 -8.54 1.71 11.02
C MET A 1 -7.65 1.92 9.81
N ASN A 2 -8.04 2.78 8.86
CA ASN A 2 -7.34 2.84 7.57
C ASN A 2 -6.05 3.68 7.71
N ASN A 3 -4.90 3.04 7.91
CA ASN A 3 -3.62 3.73 8.14
C ASN A 3 -3.23 4.63 6.95
N LEU A 4 -3.68 4.30 5.73
CA LEU A 4 -3.64 5.17 4.54
C LEU A 4 -4.29 6.55 4.77
N LYS A 5 -5.43 6.60 5.46
CA LYS A 5 -6.10 7.88 5.77
C LYS A 5 -5.32 8.70 6.81
N LYS A 6 -4.57 8.04 7.70
CA LYS A 6 -3.68 8.74 8.65
C LYS A 6 -2.47 9.32 7.92
N LEU A 7 -1.89 8.55 7.01
CA LEU A 7 -0.80 8.99 6.14
C LEU A 7 -1.21 10.21 5.29
N GLU A 8 -2.37 10.14 4.64
CA GLU A 8 -2.93 11.25 3.85
C GLU A 8 -3.10 12.51 4.69
N LYS A 9 -3.73 12.40 5.88
CA LYS A 9 -3.86 13.53 6.80
C LYS A 9 -2.52 14.08 7.25
N ARG A 10 -1.50 13.24 7.38
CA ARG A 10 -0.17 13.66 7.81
C ARG A 10 0.55 14.45 6.72
N ILE A 11 0.49 13.97 5.47
CA ILE A 11 0.98 14.68 4.28
C ILE A 11 0.29 16.04 4.14
N LEU A 12 -1.03 16.10 4.30
CA LEU A 12 -1.81 17.34 4.17
C LEU A 12 -1.55 18.34 5.30
N LYS A 13 -1.19 17.87 6.50
CA LYS A 13 -0.91 18.73 7.65
C LYS A 13 0.44 19.44 7.52
N SER A 14 1.43 18.76 6.93
CA SER A 14 2.80 19.26 6.80
C SER A 14 3.37 18.99 5.40
N PRO A 15 2.83 19.56 4.32
CA PRO A 15 3.23 19.22 2.94
C PRO A 15 4.68 19.61 2.60
N GLY A 16 5.29 20.51 3.36
CA GLY A 16 6.68 20.95 3.16
C GLY A 16 7.72 20.17 3.95
N GLU A 17 7.31 19.21 4.79
CA GLU A 17 8.27 18.40 5.55
C GLU A 17 8.85 17.28 4.67
N PRO A 18 10.13 16.93 4.85
CA PRO A 18 10.77 15.84 4.10
C PRO A 18 10.03 14.52 4.28
N ALA A 19 9.43 14.29 5.46
CA ALA A 19 8.60 13.12 5.73
C ALA A 19 7.42 12.96 4.76
N SER A 20 6.76 14.06 4.40
CA SER A 20 5.64 14.05 3.46
C SER A 20 6.07 13.59 2.07
N GLN A 21 7.27 13.97 1.64
CA GLN A 21 7.82 13.52 0.37
C GLN A 21 8.14 12.02 0.40
N VAL A 22 8.74 11.53 1.48
CA VAL A 22 9.00 10.09 1.70
C VAL A 22 7.70 9.28 1.64
N PHE A 23 6.63 9.76 2.28
CA PHE A 23 5.33 9.09 2.26
C PHE A 23 4.70 9.04 0.87
N MET A 24 4.79 10.13 0.09
CA MET A 24 4.28 10.15 -1.28
C MET A 24 5.05 9.19 -2.18
N GLU A 25 6.37 9.15 -2.07
CA GLU A 25 7.24 8.21 -2.78
C GLU A 25 6.90 6.76 -2.42
N LEU A 26 6.67 6.47 -1.13
CA LEU A 26 6.28 5.14 -0.67
C LEU A 26 4.97 4.67 -1.30
N VAL A 27 3.92 5.49 -1.24
CA VAL A 27 2.61 5.14 -1.81
C VAL A 27 2.73 4.89 -3.31
N LYS A 28 3.46 5.75 -4.02
CA LYS A 28 3.71 5.60 -5.46
C LYS A 28 4.45 4.29 -5.76
N ALA A 29 5.49 3.98 -4.99
CA ALA A 29 6.26 2.75 -5.15
C ALA A 29 5.39 1.51 -4.88
N LEU A 30 4.54 1.55 -3.86
CA LEU A 30 3.61 0.46 -3.52
C LEU A 30 2.53 0.23 -4.57
N GLU A 31 2.02 1.29 -5.20
CA GLU A 31 1.01 1.22 -6.25
C GLU A 31 1.58 0.68 -7.56
N HIS A 32 2.71 1.23 -8.00
CA HIS A 32 3.35 0.90 -9.27
C HIS A 32 4.35 -0.26 -9.18
N LYS A 33 4.58 -0.82 -7.98
CA LYS A 33 5.60 -1.84 -7.69
C LYS A 33 7.01 -1.38 -8.10
N LEU A 34 7.34 -0.14 -7.79
CA LEU A 34 8.66 0.42 -8.05
C LEU A 34 9.59 0.16 -6.86
N ASP A 35 10.89 0.33 -7.11
CA ASP A 35 11.89 0.38 -6.05
C ASP A 35 11.65 1.57 -5.13
N PHE A 36 11.92 1.36 -3.85
CA PHE A 36 11.85 2.40 -2.82
C PHE A 36 13.04 2.26 -1.88
N ASN A 37 13.72 3.37 -1.62
CA ASN A 37 14.88 3.38 -0.74
C ASN A 37 14.46 3.36 0.72
N LEU A 38 14.58 2.21 1.40
CA LEU A 38 14.21 2.06 2.81
C LEU A 38 15.01 2.97 3.77
N ALA A 39 16.19 3.42 3.38
CA ALA A 39 16.99 4.33 4.21
C ALA A 39 16.26 5.66 4.46
N THR A 40 15.39 6.10 3.55
CA THR A 40 14.60 7.32 3.73
C THR A 40 13.56 7.20 4.84
N ILE A 41 13.11 5.99 5.17
CA ILE A 41 12.20 5.74 6.29
C ILE A 41 12.95 5.90 7.62
N TYR A 42 14.22 5.51 7.67
CA TYR A 42 15.05 5.66 8.87
C TYR A 42 15.41 7.11 9.18
N ASP A 43 15.30 8.01 8.20
CA ASP A 43 15.49 9.45 8.37
C ASP A 43 14.25 10.14 8.99
N LEU A 44 13.12 9.43 9.03
CA LEU A 44 11.89 9.93 9.63
C LEU A 44 11.96 9.92 11.15
N ASP A 45 11.18 10.79 11.78
CA ASP A 45 10.91 10.70 13.21
C ASP A 45 10.18 9.38 13.55
N TYR A 46 10.29 8.93 14.80
CA TYR A 46 9.74 7.67 15.26
C TYR A 46 8.24 7.52 14.98
N ASP A 47 7.44 8.58 15.14
CA ASP A 47 6.00 8.54 14.85
C ASP A 47 5.72 8.30 13.35
N ASP A 48 6.47 8.97 12.48
CA ASP A 48 6.35 8.88 11.02
C ASP A 48 6.90 7.55 10.49
N PHE A 49 7.99 7.05 11.09
CA PHE A 49 8.52 5.71 10.87
C PHE A 49 7.47 4.64 11.21
N GLN A 50 6.88 4.72 12.40
CA GLN A 50 5.87 3.75 12.85
C GLN A 50 4.64 3.77 11.93
N LEU A 51 4.18 4.96 11.53
CA LEU A 51 3.09 5.12 10.58
C LEU A 51 3.39 4.46 9.22
N THR A 52 4.63 4.59 8.74
CA THR A 52 5.09 3.93 7.50
C THR A 52 4.97 2.42 7.58
N LEU A 53 5.43 1.81 8.69
CA LEU A 53 5.33 0.37 8.89
C LEU A 53 3.89 -0.11 8.96
N ASP A 54 3.02 0.65 9.63
CA ASP A 54 1.59 0.38 9.71
C ASP A 54 0.93 0.43 8.32
N VAL A 55 1.27 1.42 7.47
CA VAL A 55 0.80 1.48 6.08
C VAL A 55 1.27 0.27 5.26
N LEU A 56 2.54 -0.14 5.39
CA LEU A 56 3.07 -1.31 4.69
C LEU A 56 2.33 -2.60 5.08
N LYS A 57 2.01 -2.77 6.37
CA LYS A 57 1.22 -3.91 6.87
C LYS A 57 -0.19 -3.90 6.30
N ASP A 58 -0.89 -2.77 6.34
CA ASP A 58 -2.23 -2.65 5.76
C ASP A 58 -2.23 -2.89 4.25
N TRP A 59 -1.25 -2.36 3.51
CA TRP A 59 -1.15 -2.55 2.07
C TRP A 59 -0.94 -4.02 1.70
N ARG A 60 -0.10 -4.72 2.45
CA ARG A 60 0.12 -6.17 2.29
C ARG A 60 -1.19 -6.94 2.50
N LEU A 61 -1.97 -6.58 3.51
CA LEU A 61 -3.26 -7.20 3.84
C LEU A 61 -4.35 -6.89 2.80
N ASP A 62 -4.45 -5.64 2.32
CA ASP A 62 -5.41 -5.25 1.27
C ASP A 62 -5.14 -5.99 -0.05
N ARG A 63 -3.86 -6.11 -0.43
CA ARG A 63 -3.45 -6.92 -1.59
C ARG A 63 -3.81 -8.40 -1.39
N TYR A 64 -3.60 -8.93 -0.18
CA TYR A 64 -3.97 -10.31 0.12
C TYR A 64 -5.50 -10.51 0.07
N ALA A 65 -6.28 -9.54 0.56
CA ALA A 65 -7.74 -9.56 0.46
C ALA A 65 -8.20 -9.57 -1.00
N LYS A 66 -7.70 -8.64 -1.84
CA LYS A 66 -8.01 -8.60 -3.29
C LYS A 66 -7.56 -9.86 -4.03
N THR A 67 -6.37 -10.37 -3.72
CA THR A 67 -5.89 -11.64 -4.28
C THR A 67 -6.79 -12.79 -3.85
N ARG A 68 -7.22 -12.86 -2.59
CA ARG A 68 -8.11 -13.89 -2.07
C ARG A 68 -9.51 -13.82 -2.70
N GLU A 69 -10.05 -12.63 -2.93
CA GLU A 69 -11.31 -12.46 -3.67
C GLU A 69 -11.19 -12.93 -5.12
N ARG A 70 -10.09 -12.58 -5.80
CA ARG A 70 -9.79 -13.12 -7.14
C ARG A 70 -9.67 -14.65 -7.12
N LEU A 71 -9.03 -15.23 -6.11
CA LEU A 71 -8.90 -16.68 -5.96
C LEU A 71 -10.26 -17.35 -5.67
N LYS A 72 -11.15 -16.71 -4.92
CA LYS A 72 -12.53 -17.19 -4.70
C LYS A 72 -13.40 -17.11 -5.96
N ALA A 73 -13.11 -16.18 -6.86
CA ALA A 73 -13.75 -16.07 -8.17
C ALA A 73 -13.17 -17.03 -9.24
N LEU A 74 -12.04 -17.71 -8.97
CA LEU A 74 -11.45 -18.68 -9.89
C LEU A 74 -12.38 -19.82 -10.33
N PRO A 75 -13.20 -20.47 -9.48
CA PRO A 75 -14.11 -21.51 -9.94
C PRO A 75 -15.14 -21.01 -10.97
N ASP A 76 -15.61 -19.76 -10.83
CA ASP A 76 -16.54 -19.12 -11.78
C ASP A 76 -15.84 -18.78 -13.11
N LEU A 77 -14.59 -18.30 -13.03
CA LEU A 77 -13.73 -18.05 -14.20
C LEU A 77 -13.32 -19.34 -14.92
N GLN A 78 -13.07 -20.45 -14.20
CA GLN A 78 -12.80 -21.74 -14.83
C GLN A 78 -13.99 -22.25 -15.63
N GLN A 79 -15.22 -21.98 -15.19
CA GLN A 79 -16.42 -22.38 -15.93
C GLN A 79 -16.62 -21.56 -17.20
N LYS A 80 -16.24 -20.27 -17.19
CA LYS A 80 -16.24 -19.39 -18.37
C LYS A 80 -15.23 -19.80 -19.46
N TYR A 81 -14.12 -20.44 -19.09
CA TYR A 81 -13.11 -20.97 -20.02
C TYR A 81 -13.19 -22.49 -20.25
N ARG A 82 -14.19 -23.19 -19.68
CA ARG A 82 -14.45 -24.64 -19.89
C ARG A 82 -15.64 -24.89 -20.82
N ARG A 83 -16.09 -23.92 -21.62
CA ARG A 83 -16.94 -24.25 -22.77
C ARG A 83 -16.05 -24.50 -23.99
N PRO A 84 -15.84 -25.75 -24.43
CA PRO A 84 -15.67 -26.00 -25.85
C PRO A 84 -17.03 -25.80 -26.54
N ASP A 85 -17.00 -25.17 -27.71
CA ASP A 85 -18.10 -24.90 -28.67
C ASP A 85 -19.54 -24.76 -28.14
#